data_AF-A0A6M3KQB6-F1
#
_entry.id   AF-A0A6M3KQB6-F1
#
_cell.length_a   1.000
_cell.length_b   1.000
_cell.length_c   1.000
_cell.angle_alpha   90.00
_cell.angle_beta   90.00
_cell.angle_gamma   90.00
#
_symmetry.space_group_name_H-M   'P 1'
#
loop_
_entity.id
_entity.type
_entity.pdbx_description
1 polymer ?
#
loop_
_entity_poly.entity_id
_entity_poly.type
_entity_poly.pdbx_seq_one_letter_code
_entity_poly.pdbx_strand_id
1 'polypeptide(L)'
;MNKIEIHQEEWPAGTEMARRDFAIVTGVKQYDPPYWFVDKETNKEYKGIYGCIGWPGAVMNERDSEQPPGYAAVIGVQREDERFHLLEEVDALSPKLLIDKCLRMRTRWGFKVHPSLLQVFIGDHLRFELIVAQFNSMMISQRGKGSVGEAFIVSPPDEQENPKHWDIYFRQLQYVVSPEVKLLILGKIGTLLRNQLTEFKRDNPAVLAVGGLMHTLLGRTPWKTRTEDAVWIMPEL
;
A
#
# COMPACT_ATOMS: atom_id res chain seq x y z
N MET A 1 15.72 7.80 -10.76
CA MET A 1 15.59 9.01 -9.92
C MET A 1 14.32 8.85 -9.10
N ASN A 2 14.37 9.04 -7.78
CA ASN A 2 13.20 8.85 -6.90
C ASN A 2 12.23 10.02 -7.08
N LYS A 3 10.94 9.72 -7.19
CA LYS A 3 9.86 10.72 -7.34
C LYS A 3 9.49 11.41 -6.04
N ILE A 4 9.79 10.79 -4.90
CA ILE A 4 9.40 11.28 -3.59
C ILE A 4 10.59 11.92 -2.86
N GLU A 5 10.32 13.03 -2.17
CA GLU A 5 11.13 13.54 -1.06
C GLU A 5 10.34 13.48 0.24
N ILE A 6 11.06 13.36 1.35
CA ILE A 6 10.50 13.47 2.69
C ILE A 6 10.69 14.90 3.19
N HIS A 7 9.60 15.48 3.67
CA HIS A 7 9.64 16.70 4.45
C HIS A 7 9.38 16.32 5.89
N GLN A 8 10.21 16.82 6.78
CA GLN A 8 10.06 16.65 8.21
C GLN A 8 9.90 18.02 8.83
N GLU A 9 8.94 18.14 9.71
CA GLU A 9 8.73 19.36 10.45
C GLU A 9 9.84 19.48 11.50
N GLU A 10 10.69 20.51 11.38
CA GLU A 10 11.71 20.81 12.37
C GLU A 10 11.05 21.35 13.63
N TRP A 11 11.06 20.53 14.68
CA TRP A 11 10.40 20.84 15.93
C TRP A 11 11.43 21.14 17.03
N PRO A 12 11.21 22.17 17.88
CA PRO A 12 11.98 22.33 19.11
C PRO A 12 11.85 21.07 19.97
N ALA A 13 12.96 20.63 20.57
CA ALA A 13 12.99 19.50 21.48
C ALA A 13 11.89 19.63 22.56
N GLY A 14 11.09 18.57 22.75
CA GLY A 14 10.01 18.51 23.76
C GLY A 14 8.58 18.66 23.21
N THR A 15 8.39 19.06 21.95
CA THR A 15 7.04 19.24 21.35
C THR A 15 6.36 17.93 20.94
N GLU A 16 7.11 16.86 20.69
CA GLU A 16 6.54 15.51 20.48
C GLU A 16 5.82 15.02 21.75
N MET A 17 6.44 15.22 22.91
CA MET A 17 5.83 14.94 24.21
C MET A 17 4.63 15.84 24.47
N ALA A 18 4.71 17.14 24.11
CA ALA A 18 3.57 18.06 24.23
C ALA A 18 2.37 17.69 23.34
N ARG A 19 2.60 17.18 22.12
CA ARG A 19 1.52 16.68 21.24
C ARG A 19 0.91 15.40 21.78
N ARG A 20 1.74 14.51 22.31
CA ARG A 20 1.29 13.30 23.02
C ARG A 20 0.43 13.68 24.22
N ASP A 21 0.93 14.56 25.08
CA ASP A 21 0.23 15.00 26.28
C ASP A 21 -1.06 15.72 25.92
N PHE A 22 -1.04 16.57 24.88
CA PHE A 22 -2.24 17.18 24.33
C PHE A 22 -3.23 16.12 23.84
N ALA A 23 -2.79 15.12 23.07
CA ALA A 23 -3.65 14.05 22.58
C ALA A 23 -4.24 13.20 23.72
N ILE A 24 -3.45 12.88 24.74
CA ILE A 24 -3.90 12.17 25.95
C ILE A 24 -4.93 13.00 26.72
N VAL A 25 -4.64 14.27 27.00
CA VAL A 25 -5.51 15.18 27.76
C VAL A 25 -6.81 15.48 27.00
N THR A 26 -6.75 15.59 25.68
CA THR A 26 -7.92 15.84 24.82
C THR A 26 -8.67 14.56 24.41
N GLY A 27 -8.16 13.37 24.78
CA GLY A 27 -8.76 12.09 24.43
C GLY A 27 -8.64 11.71 22.94
N VAL A 28 -7.74 12.36 22.20
CA VAL A 28 -7.46 12.07 20.79
C VAL A 28 -6.62 10.80 20.70
N LYS A 29 -7.18 9.76 20.07
CA LYS A 29 -6.55 8.43 19.96
C LYS A 29 -5.44 8.34 18.91
N GLN A 30 -5.40 9.28 17.98
CA GLN A 30 -4.50 9.27 16.83
C GLN A 30 -4.13 10.69 16.40
N TYR A 31 -2.87 10.93 16.05
CA TYR A 31 -2.38 12.21 15.54
C TYR A 31 -1.50 12.03 14.30
N ASP A 32 -1.29 13.09 13.54
CA ASP A 32 -0.48 13.05 12.32
C ASP A 32 1.03 12.93 12.64
N PRO A 33 1.78 12.10 11.89
CA PRO A 33 3.23 12.00 12.05
C PRO A 33 3.92 13.34 11.70
N PRO A 34 5.11 13.62 12.26
CA PRO A 34 5.84 14.87 12.03
C PRO A 34 6.55 14.93 10.66
N TYR A 35 6.17 14.07 9.72
CA TYR A 35 6.75 14.00 8.39
C TYR A 35 5.65 13.73 7.35
N TRP A 36 5.92 14.16 6.11
CA TRP A 36 5.09 13.85 4.94
C TRP A 36 5.97 13.67 3.71
N PHE A 37 5.35 13.14 2.66
CA PHE A 37 6.01 12.82 1.40
C PHE A 37 5.55 13.79 0.32
N VAL A 38 6.48 14.35 -0.44
CA VAL A 38 6.17 15.26 -1.55
C VAL A 38 6.57 14.60 -2.86
N ASP A 39 5.63 14.54 -3.80
CA ASP A 39 5.93 14.17 -5.18
C ASP A 39 6.59 15.33 -5.91
N LYS A 40 7.86 15.15 -6.31
CA LYS A 40 8.70 16.16 -6.96
C LYS A 40 8.17 16.63 -8.31
N GLU A 41 7.34 15.83 -8.97
CA GLU A 41 6.77 16.20 -10.28
C GLU A 41 5.47 16.98 -10.14
N THR A 42 4.64 16.63 -9.15
CA THR A 42 3.29 17.21 -9.01
C THR A 42 3.13 18.17 -7.84
N ASN A 43 4.13 18.27 -6.96
CA ASN A 43 4.10 18.97 -5.66
C ASN A 43 2.94 18.53 -4.75
N LYS A 44 2.38 17.34 -4.97
CA LYS A 44 1.34 16.79 -4.10
C LYS A 44 1.97 16.20 -2.85
N GLU A 45 1.33 16.44 -1.72
CA GLU A 45 1.77 15.97 -0.41
C GLU A 45 0.95 14.78 0.07
N TYR A 46 1.63 13.78 0.64
CA TYR A 46 1.05 12.53 1.11
C TYR A 46 1.48 12.22 2.55
N LYS A 47 0.54 11.79 3.40
CA LYS A 47 0.82 11.30 4.76
C LYS A 47 1.39 9.88 4.75
N GLY A 48 1.07 9.10 3.71
CA GLY A 48 1.54 7.73 3.55
C GLY A 48 1.42 7.26 2.11
N ILE A 49 2.29 6.32 1.72
CA ILE A 49 2.30 5.70 0.39
C ILE A 49 2.39 4.18 0.58
N TYR A 50 1.45 3.46 0.00
CA TYR A 50 1.23 2.04 0.24
C TYR A 50 1.19 1.26 -1.08
N GLY A 51 1.69 0.03 -1.05
CA GLY A 51 1.67 -0.88 -2.19
C GLY A 51 0.61 -1.97 -1.99
N CYS A 52 -0.03 -2.41 -3.07
CA CYS A 52 -0.87 -3.60 -3.08
C CYS A 52 -0.55 -4.50 -4.26
N ILE A 53 -0.81 -5.80 -4.10
CA ILE A 53 -0.55 -6.82 -5.11
C ILE A 53 -1.64 -7.90 -5.07
N GLY A 54 -2.11 -8.29 -6.25
CA GLY A 54 -3.13 -9.29 -6.49
C GLY A 54 -2.58 -10.39 -7.39
N TRP A 55 -2.76 -11.63 -6.96
CA TRP A 55 -2.31 -12.80 -7.70
C TRP A 55 -3.05 -12.95 -9.04
N PRO A 56 -2.39 -13.31 -10.15
CA PRO A 56 -3.08 -13.60 -11.42
C PRO A 56 -4.18 -14.64 -11.24
N GLY A 57 -5.41 -14.33 -11.66
CA GLY A 57 -6.54 -15.24 -11.43
C GLY A 57 -6.39 -16.55 -12.21
N ALA A 58 -7.21 -17.54 -11.87
CA ALA A 58 -7.28 -18.78 -12.65
C ALA A 58 -8.15 -18.56 -13.91
N VAL A 59 -7.92 -19.38 -14.95
CA VAL A 59 -8.86 -19.49 -16.07
C VAL A 59 -10.18 -20.04 -15.53
N MET A 60 -11.22 -19.22 -15.52
CA MET A 60 -12.46 -19.56 -14.79
C MET A 60 -13.37 -20.52 -15.56
N ASN A 61 -13.31 -20.55 -16.91
CA ASN A 61 -14.18 -21.38 -17.75
C ASN A 61 -13.50 -21.69 -19.10
N GLU A 62 -13.87 -22.80 -19.76
CA GLU A 62 -13.40 -23.17 -21.12
C GLU A 62 -13.75 -22.12 -22.20
N ARG A 63 -14.72 -21.23 -21.93
CA ARG A 63 -15.11 -20.11 -22.81
C ARG A 63 -14.28 -18.84 -22.59
N ASP A 64 -13.73 -18.65 -21.39
CA ASP A 64 -12.83 -17.55 -21.09
C ASP A 64 -11.41 -18.05 -21.37
N SER A 65 -10.92 -17.87 -22.60
CA SER A 65 -9.60 -18.38 -23.00
C SER A 65 -8.43 -17.65 -22.34
N GLU A 66 -8.68 -16.51 -21.69
CA GLU A 66 -7.63 -15.63 -21.17
C GLU A 66 -7.63 -15.61 -19.64
N GLN A 67 -6.48 -15.97 -19.08
CA GLN A 67 -6.18 -15.83 -17.67
C GLN A 67 -6.13 -14.34 -17.29
N PRO A 68 -6.92 -13.87 -16.29
CA PRO A 68 -6.84 -12.48 -15.89
C PRO A 68 -5.45 -12.19 -15.29
N PRO A 69 -4.77 -11.14 -15.74
CA PRO A 69 -3.44 -10.82 -15.25
C PRO A 69 -3.50 -10.45 -13.76
N GLY A 70 -2.41 -10.72 -13.06
CA GLY A 70 -2.22 -10.19 -11.72
C GLY A 70 -2.11 -8.67 -11.79
N TYR A 71 -2.41 -8.01 -10.69
CA TYR A 71 -2.52 -6.55 -10.61
C TYR A 71 -1.69 -6.04 -9.45
N ALA A 72 -1.03 -4.90 -9.59
CA ALA A 72 -0.39 -4.21 -8.48
C ALA A 72 -0.53 -2.71 -8.62
N ALA A 73 -0.59 -2.01 -7.50
CA ALA A 73 -0.70 -0.57 -7.48
C ALA A 73 0.00 0.07 -6.29
N VAL A 74 0.34 1.34 -6.47
CA VAL A 74 0.82 2.25 -5.42
C VAL A 74 -0.25 3.30 -5.16
N ILE A 75 -0.63 3.46 -3.90
CA ILE A 75 -1.68 4.38 -3.45
C ILE A 75 -1.12 5.32 -2.40
N GLY A 76 -1.28 6.62 -2.60
CA GLY A 76 -0.93 7.66 -1.64
C GLY A 76 -2.16 8.14 -0.86
N VAL A 77 -1.97 8.56 0.38
CA VAL A 77 -2.99 9.25 1.18
C VAL A 77 -2.68 10.74 1.18
N GLN A 78 -3.48 11.56 0.49
CA GLN A 78 -3.25 12.99 0.37
C GLN A 78 -3.32 13.68 1.73
N ARG A 79 -2.41 14.62 1.99
CA ARG A 79 -2.30 15.28 3.30
C ARG A 79 -3.47 16.22 3.60
N GLU A 80 -3.95 16.94 2.60
CA GLU A 80 -4.97 17.98 2.74
C GLU A 80 -6.34 17.43 3.14
N ASP A 81 -6.81 16.37 2.46
CA ASP A 81 -8.19 15.88 2.58
C ASP A 81 -8.28 14.37 2.92
N GLU A 82 -7.14 13.72 3.18
CA GLU A 82 -7.01 12.29 3.47
C GLU A 82 -7.61 11.38 2.39
N ARG A 83 -7.78 11.87 1.15
CA ARG A 83 -8.23 11.04 0.05
C ARG A 83 -7.11 10.15 -0.47
N PHE A 84 -7.50 8.99 -0.97
CA PHE A 84 -6.58 8.02 -1.57
C PHE A 84 -6.36 8.37 -3.03
N HIS A 85 -5.11 8.43 -3.46
CA HIS A 85 -4.73 8.70 -4.84
C HIS A 85 -4.04 7.47 -5.41
N LEU A 86 -4.53 6.98 -6.55
CA LEU A 86 -3.79 5.99 -7.32
C LEU A 86 -2.60 6.68 -7.99
N LEU A 87 -1.39 6.29 -7.58
CA LEU A 87 -0.14 6.89 -8.01
C LEU A 87 0.49 6.13 -9.17
N GLU A 88 0.39 4.80 -9.15
CA GLU A 88 0.87 3.93 -10.22
C GLU A 88 0.10 2.62 -10.20
N GLU A 89 -0.11 2.01 -11.36
CA GLU A 89 -0.68 0.67 -11.51
C GLU A 89 0.07 -0.11 -12.59
N VAL A 90 0.14 -1.42 -12.42
CA VAL A 90 0.73 -2.36 -13.37
C VAL A 90 -0.04 -3.68 -13.34
N ASP A 91 0.00 -4.40 -14.45
CA ASP A 91 -0.51 -5.77 -14.56
C ASP A 91 0.57 -6.73 -15.07
N ALA A 92 0.42 -8.02 -14.82
CA ALA A 92 1.26 -9.06 -15.44
C ALA A 92 0.62 -10.44 -15.33
N LEU A 93 0.76 -11.25 -16.38
CA LEU A 93 0.32 -12.66 -16.37
C LEU A 93 1.20 -13.54 -15.46
N SER A 94 2.48 -13.21 -15.32
CA SER A 94 3.43 -13.97 -14.50
C SER A 94 3.64 -13.31 -13.12
N PRO A 95 3.52 -14.06 -12.01
CA PRO A 95 3.82 -13.53 -10.67
C PRO A 95 5.24 -13.00 -10.53
N LYS A 96 6.23 -13.64 -11.18
CA LYS A 96 7.63 -13.18 -11.16
C LYS A 96 7.79 -11.83 -11.84
N LEU A 97 7.14 -11.64 -12.99
CA LEU A 97 7.15 -10.36 -13.69
C LEU A 97 6.41 -9.29 -12.90
N LEU A 98 5.31 -9.66 -12.23
CA LEU A 98 4.57 -8.74 -11.36
C LEU A 98 5.44 -8.24 -10.21
N ILE A 99 6.16 -9.12 -9.52
CA ILE A 99 7.12 -8.76 -8.46
C ILE A 99 8.22 -7.84 -8.98
N ASP A 100 8.80 -8.12 -10.15
CA ASP A 100 9.80 -7.24 -10.77
C ASP A 100 9.24 -5.83 -11.04
N LYS A 101 8.01 -5.74 -11.57
CA LYS A 101 7.33 -4.46 -11.75
C LYS A 101 7.08 -3.75 -10.41
N CYS A 102 6.65 -4.48 -9.37
CA CYS A 102 6.47 -3.92 -8.02
C CYS A 102 7.76 -3.34 -7.44
N LEU A 103 8.91 -3.97 -7.66
CA LEU A 103 10.19 -3.44 -7.21
C LEU A 103 10.56 -2.14 -7.92
N ARG A 104 10.31 -2.06 -9.23
CA ARG A 104 10.52 -0.82 -10.00
C ARG A 104 9.62 0.31 -9.49
N MET A 105 8.34 0.01 -9.24
CA MET A 105 7.39 0.96 -8.63
C MET A 105 7.90 1.41 -7.26
N ARG A 106 8.26 0.46 -6.41
CA ARG A 106 8.78 0.69 -5.05
C ARG A 106 10.00 1.61 -5.06
N THR A 107 10.99 1.34 -5.90
CA THR A 107 12.17 2.20 -6.04
C THR A 107 11.79 3.59 -6.53
N ARG A 108 10.92 3.69 -7.54
CA ARG A 108 10.49 4.98 -8.11
C ARG A 108 9.77 5.84 -7.07
N TRP A 109 8.93 5.24 -6.24
CA TRP A 109 8.12 5.92 -5.22
C TRP A 109 8.81 6.05 -3.85
N GLY A 110 10.14 5.97 -3.81
CA GLY A 110 10.91 6.41 -2.65
C GLY A 110 11.21 5.32 -1.61
N PHE A 111 11.24 4.05 -1.98
CA PHE A 111 11.79 3.02 -1.11
C PHE A 111 13.19 3.38 -0.60
N LYS A 112 13.41 3.17 0.71
CA LYS A 112 14.58 3.61 1.49
C LYS A 112 14.72 5.13 1.72
N VAL A 113 13.82 5.97 1.21
CA VAL A 113 13.78 7.39 1.61
C VAL A 113 13.29 7.52 3.04
N HIS A 114 12.35 6.67 3.46
CA HIS A 114 11.89 6.54 4.84
C HIS A 114 11.66 5.06 5.17
N PRO A 115 11.92 4.58 6.40
CA PRO A 115 11.79 3.17 6.76
C PRO A 115 10.40 2.57 6.49
N SER A 116 9.34 3.36 6.60
CA SER A 116 7.96 2.89 6.38
C SER A 116 7.51 2.88 4.92
N LEU A 117 8.27 3.47 4.00
CA LEU A 117 7.83 3.62 2.60
C LEU A 117 7.97 2.32 1.82
N LEU A 118 6.82 1.77 1.40
CA LEU A 118 6.72 0.63 0.47
C LEU A 118 7.56 -0.58 0.86
N GLN A 119 7.81 -0.77 2.16
CA GLN A 119 8.51 -1.94 2.68
C GLN A 119 7.71 -3.22 2.44
N VAL A 120 6.39 -3.11 2.50
CA VAL A 120 5.43 -4.21 2.40
C VAL A 120 4.38 -3.87 1.34
N PHE A 121 4.01 -4.88 0.54
CA PHE A 121 2.84 -4.82 -0.33
C PHE A 121 1.70 -5.60 0.33
N ILE A 122 0.49 -5.03 0.34
CA ILE A 122 -0.69 -5.71 0.86
C ILE A 122 -1.28 -6.61 -0.24
N GLY A 123 -1.50 -7.88 0.07
CA GLY A 123 -1.98 -8.87 -0.89
C GLY A 123 -2.04 -10.28 -0.32
N ASP A 124 -2.38 -11.25 -1.17
CA ASP A 124 -2.47 -12.67 -0.77
C ASP A 124 -1.08 -13.27 -0.51
N HIS A 125 -0.61 -13.17 0.73
CA HIS A 125 0.73 -13.62 1.12
C HIS A 125 0.95 -15.12 0.89
N LEU A 126 -0.08 -15.96 1.06
CA LEU A 126 0.01 -17.42 0.90
C LEU A 126 0.31 -17.81 -0.55
N ARG A 127 -0.38 -17.17 -1.51
CA ARG A 127 -0.10 -17.44 -2.94
C ARG A 127 1.29 -16.97 -3.36
N PHE A 128 1.78 -15.88 -2.75
CA PHE A 128 3.09 -15.32 -3.08
C PHE A 128 4.26 -15.95 -2.33
N GLU A 129 4.03 -16.69 -1.24
CA GLU A 129 5.06 -17.16 -0.29
C GLU A 129 6.27 -17.80 -0.98
N LEU A 130 6.04 -18.86 -1.77
CA LEU A 130 7.13 -19.61 -2.41
C LEU A 130 7.90 -18.76 -3.42
N ILE A 131 7.20 -17.98 -4.24
CA ILE A 131 7.83 -17.16 -5.29
C ILE A 131 8.61 -16.02 -4.67
N VAL A 132 8.08 -15.40 -3.61
CA VAL A 132 8.77 -14.34 -2.86
C VAL A 132 10.00 -14.89 -2.16
N ALA A 133 9.92 -16.08 -1.55
CA ALA A 133 11.07 -16.74 -0.93
C ALA A 133 12.17 -17.01 -1.96
N GLN A 134 11.83 -17.64 -3.09
CA GLN A 134 12.78 -17.90 -4.19
C GLN A 134 13.40 -16.60 -4.71
N PHE A 135 12.58 -15.57 -4.91
CA PHE A 135 13.04 -14.27 -5.40
C PHE A 135 14.00 -13.59 -4.43
N ASN A 136 13.67 -13.55 -3.14
CA ASN A 136 14.51 -12.97 -2.10
C ASN A 136 15.82 -13.75 -1.93
N SER A 137 15.79 -15.09 -1.99
CA SER A 137 17.01 -15.92 -2.00
C SER A 137 17.91 -15.58 -3.18
N MET A 138 17.35 -15.47 -4.39
CA MET A 138 18.11 -15.07 -5.57
C MET A 138 18.76 -13.68 -5.41
N MET A 139 18.03 -12.70 -4.88
CA MET A 139 18.59 -11.37 -4.63
C MET A 139 19.75 -11.41 -3.64
N ILE A 140 19.63 -12.18 -2.55
CA ILE A 140 20.69 -12.32 -1.55
C ILE A 140 21.93 -12.99 -2.15
N SER A 141 21.75 -14.02 -2.98
CA SER A 141 22.86 -14.68 -3.68
C SER A 141 23.58 -13.74 -4.66
N GLN A 142 22.86 -12.83 -5.32
CA GLN A 142 23.43 -11.94 -6.33
C GLN A 142 24.04 -10.66 -5.75
N ARG A 143 23.45 -10.10 -4.67
CA ARG A 143 23.84 -8.80 -4.10
C ARG A 143 24.52 -8.90 -2.74
N GLY A 144 24.63 -10.10 -2.18
CA GLY A 144 25.25 -10.36 -0.88
C GLY A 144 24.32 -10.08 0.31
N LYS A 145 24.80 -10.37 1.52
CA LYS A 145 24.00 -10.28 2.77
C LYS A 145 23.46 -8.88 3.08
N GLY A 146 24.03 -7.82 2.51
CA GLY A 146 23.53 -6.45 2.67
C GLY A 146 22.16 -6.19 2.04
N SER A 147 21.65 -7.10 1.20
CA SER A 147 20.35 -6.94 0.53
C SER A 147 19.16 -7.47 1.35
N VAL A 148 19.36 -7.96 2.59
CA VAL A 148 18.25 -8.45 3.43
C VAL A 148 17.24 -7.34 3.72
N GLY A 149 17.69 -6.11 3.93
CA GLY A 149 16.82 -4.94 4.05
C GLY A 149 16.14 -4.50 2.75
N GLU A 150 16.41 -5.17 1.63
CA GLU A 150 15.75 -4.96 0.33
C GLU A 150 14.74 -6.05 -0.01
N ALA A 151 14.49 -6.99 0.89
CA ALA A 151 13.54 -8.08 0.67
C ALA A 151 12.18 -7.54 0.18
N PHE A 152 11.57 -8.27 -0.75
CA PHE A 152 10.19 -8.04 -1.12
C PHE A 152 9.29 -8.78 -0.11
N ILE A 153 8.32 -8.08 0.45
CA ILE A 153 7.45 -8.61 1.50
C ILE A 153 6.00 -8.40 1.07
N VAL A 154 5.19 -9.46 1.17
CA VAL A 154 3.74 -9.40 0.98
C VAL A 154 3.08 -9.72 2.31
N SER A 155 2.17 -8.85 2.75
CA SER A 155 1.36 -9.06 3.96
C SER A 155 -0.11 -9.24 3.60
N PRO A 156 -0.85 -10.08 4.34
CA PRO A 156 -2.29 -10.19 4.16
C PRO A 156 -2.98 -8.84 4.39
N PRO A 157 -4.04 -8.51 3.63
CA PRO A 157 -5.03 -7.53 4.05
C PRO A 157 -5.78 -7.99 5.31
N ASP A 158 -6.46 -7.03 5.96
CA ASP A 158 -7.30 -7.31 7.12
C ASP A 158 -8.47 -8.21 6.73
N GLU A 159 -8.79 -9.17 7.60
CA GLU A 159 -9.85 -10.15 7.36
C GLU A 159 -9.61 -11.11 6.18
N GLN A 160 -8.37 -11.31 5.69
CA GLN A 160 -8.11 -12.28 4.61
C GLN A 160 -8.64 -13.70 4.92
N GLU A 161 -8.56 -14.14 6.17
CA GLU A 161 -9.05 -15.45 6.61
C GLU A 161 -10.59 -15.55 6.68
N ASN A 162 -11.30 -14.43 6.55
CA ASN A 162 -12.77 -14.43 6.52
C ASN A 162 -13.25 -15.10 5.21
N PRO A 163 -14.12 -16.12 5.25
CA PRO A 163 -14.66 -16.74 4.03
C PRO A 163 -15.38 -15.76 3.09
N LYS A 164 -15.79 -14.58 3.60
CA LYS A 164 -16.45 -13.51 2.84
C LYS A 164 -15.54 -12.32 2.53
N HIS A 165 -14.22 -12.44 2.70
CA HIS A 165 -13.27 -11.35 2.45
C HIS A 165 -13.44 -10.72 1.07
N TRP A 166 -13.71 -11.53 0.04
CA TRP A 166 -13.97 -11.06 -1.31
C TRP A 166 -15.12 -10.04 -1.36
N ASP A 167 -16.27 -10.37 -0.77
CA ASP A 167 -17.46 -9.51 -0.77
C ASP A 167 -17.20 -8.22 0.01
N ILE A 168 -16.41 -8.30 1.09
CA ILE A 168 -16.02 -7.16 1.93
C ILE A 168 -15.13 -6.21 1.11
N TYR A 169 -14.06 -6.73 0.50
CA TYR A 169 -13.11 -5.95 -0.29
C TYR A 169 -13.78 -5.34 -1.52
N PHE A 170 -14.66 -6.09 -2.16
CA PHE A 170 -15.47 -5.63 -3.29
C PHE A 170 -16.34 -4.45 -2.90
N ARG A 171 -17.15 -4.58 -1.83
CA ARG A 171 -18.00 -3.48 -1.34
C ARG A 171 -17.18 -2.28 -0.93
N GLN A 172 -16.05 -2.51 -0.27
CA GLN A 172 -15.14 -1.44 0.13
C GLN A 172 -14.60 -0.68 -1.09
N LEU A 173 -14.19 -1.41 -2.13
CA LEU A 173 -13.71 -0.81 -3.37
C LEU A 173 -14.80 -0.01 -4.08
N GLN A 174 -16.01 -0.58 -4.23
CA GLN A 174 -17.16 0.11 -4.81
C GLN A 174 -17.49 1.39 -4.04
N TYR A 175 -17.47 1.34 -2.71
CA TYR A 175 -17.72 2.50 -1.86
C TYR A 175 -16.71 3.61 -2.12
N VAL A 176 -15.40 3.30 -2.12
CA VAL A 176 -14.36 4.34 -2.29
C VAL A 176 -14.28 4.91 -3.71
N VAL A 177 -14.66 4.14 -4.73
CA VAL A 177 -14.71 4.66 -6.12
C VAL A 177 -16.05 5.30 -6.49
N SER A 178 -17.07 5.18 -5.63
CA SER A 178 -18.41 5.69 -5.93
C SER A 178 -18.39 7.20 -6.19
N PRO A 179 -19.22 7.72 -7.12
CA PRO A 179 -19.27 9.15 -7.40
C PRO A 179 -19.67 10.02 -6.20
N GLU A 180 -20.45 9.45 -5.27
CA GLU A 180 -20.97 10.14 -4.08
C GLU A 180 -19.89 10.38 -3.03
N VAL A 181 -19.04 9.37 -2.80
CA VAL A 181 -18.03 9.38 -1.73
C VAL A 181 -16.66 9.79 -2.28
N LYS A 182 -16.26 9.21 -3.41
CA LYS A 182 -15.04 9.52 -4.18
C LYS A 182 -13.79 9.63 -3.31
N LEU A 183 -13.61 8.66 -2.41
CA LEU A 183 -12.43 8.57 -1.53
C LEU A 183 -11.19 8.11 -2.29
N LEU A 184 -11.32 7.29 -3.33
CA LEU A 184 -10.22 6.84 -4.19
C LEU A 184 -10.24 7.59 -5.53
N ILE A 185 -9.22 8.39 -5.76
CA ILE A 185 -9.01 9.20 -6.96
C ILE A 185 -8.09 8.46 -7.92
N LEU A 186 -8.66 7.99 -9.03
CA LEU A 186 -7.95 7.20 -10.06
C LEU A 186 -7.15 8.05 -11.06
N GLY A 187 -7.53 9.32 -11.24
CA GLY A 187 -6.88 10.21 -12.22
C GLY A 187 -6.88 9.67 -13.65
N LYS A 188 -5.86 10.03 -14.43
CA LYS A 188 -5.60 9.44 -15.76
C LYS A 188 -4.90 8.09 -15.69
N ILE A 189 -4.30 7.78 -14.54
CA ILE A 189 -3.44 6.61 -14.36
C ILE A 189 -4.27 5.34 -14.25
N GLY A 190 -5.41 5.38 -13.53
CA GLY A 190 -6.25 4.20 -13.22
C GLY A 190 -7.08 3.63 -14.36
N THR A 191 -6.48 3.44 -15.54
CA THR A 191 -7.11 2.84 -16.70
C THR A 191 -7.29 1.32 -16.54
N LEU A 192 -6.27 0.61 -16.06
CA LEU A 192 -6.32 -0.82 -15.77
C LEU A 192 -7.36 -1.09 -14.69
N LEU A 193 -7.32 -0.37 -13.57
CA LEU A 193 -8.32 -0.56 -12.52
C LEU A 193 -9.74 -0.31 -13.04
N ARG A 194 -9.99 0.77 -13.80
CA ARG A 194 -11.31 1.00 -14.40
C ARG A 194 -11.76 -0.16 -15.28
N ASN A 195 -10.89 -0.67 -16.14
CA ASN A 195 -11.20 -1.80 -17.03
C ASN A 195 -11.46 -3.09 -16.24
N GLN A 196 -10.76 -3.29 -15.11
CA GLN A 196 -11.00 -4.44 -14.23
C GLN A 196 -12.31 -4.30 -13.44
N LEU A 197 -12.76 -3.07 -13.18
CA LEU A 197 -14.02 -2.79 -12.48
C LEU A 197 -15.25 -2.79 -13.40
N THR A 198 -15.11 -2.79 -14.73
CA THR A 198 -16.28 -2.89 -15.63
C THR A 198 -16.86 -4.29 -15.68
N GLU A 199 -16.03 -5.32 -15.54
CA GLU A 199 -16.44 -6.73 -15.51
C GLU A 199 -16.04 -7.33 -14.16
N PHE A 200 -16.94 -7.21 -13.18
CA PHE A 200 -16.73 -7.72 -11.84
C PHE A 200 -16.83 -9.26 -11.80
N LYS A 201 -15.80 -9.91 -12.34
CA LYS A 201 -15.60 -11.35 -12.18
C LYS A 201 -15.19 -11.63 -10.73
N ARG A 202 -15.70 -12.72 -10.18
CA ARG A 202 -15.28 -13.21 -8.85
C ARG A 202 -13.75 -13.41 -8.85
N ASP A 203 -13.11 -13.18 -7.71
CA ASP A 203 -11.66 -13.31 -7.54
C ASP A 203 -10.81 -12.45 -8.52
N ASN A 204 -11.37 -11.35 -9.05
CA ASN A 204 -10.62 -10.36 -9.80
C ASN A 204 -9.39 -9.87 -8.98
N PRO A 205 -8.16 -10.00 -9.52
CA PRO A 205 -6.94 -9.64 -8.81
C PRO A 205 -6.89 -8.18 -8.33
N ALA A 206 -7.50 -7.25 -9.08
CA ALA A 206 -7.55 -5.85 -8.73
C ALA A 206 -8.40 -5.57 -7.48
N VAL A 207 -9.48 -6.33 -7.28
CA VAL A 207 -10.33 -6.21 -6.08
C VAL A 207 -9.61 -6.79 -4.86
N LEU A 208 -8.96 -7.95 -4.99
CA LEU A 208 -8.15 -8.51 -3.89
C LEU A 208 -7.01 -7.56 -3.48
N ALA A 209 -6.35 -6.94 -4.45
CA ALA A 209 -5.27 -5.99 -4.20
C ALA A 209 -5.79 -4.67 -3.61
N VAL A 210 -6.54 -3.90 -4.41
CA VAL A 210 -6.95 -2.54 -4.05
C VAL A 210 -8.04 -2.56 -2.99
N GLY A 211 -9.04 -3.42 -3.14
CA GLY A 211 -10.13 -3.55 -2.15
C GLY A 211 -9.59 -4.01 -0.80
N GLY A 212 -8.70 -5.00 -0.78
CA GLY A 212 -8.02 -5.45 0.44
C GLY A 212 -7.18 -4.35 1.08
N LEU A 213 -6.38 -3.62 0.29
CA LEU A 213 -5.62 -2.48 0.79
C LEU A 213 -6.53 -1.38 1.34
N MET A 214 -7.59 -1.00 0.64
CA MET A 214 -8.54 0.02 1.10
C MET A 214 -9.23 -0.39 2.40
N HIS A 215 -9.61 -1.66 2.54
CA HIS A 215 -10.17 -2.20 3.77
C HIS A 215 -9.19 -2.05 4.94
N THR A 216 -7.93 -2.48 4.76
CA THR A 216 -6.88 -2.32 5.77
C THR A 216 -6.59 -0.85 6.11
N LEU A 217 -6.50 0.00 5.11
CA LEU A 217 -6.19 1.42 5.29
C LEU A 217 -7.30 2.15 6.04
N LEU A 218 -8.56 1.89 5.72
CA LEU A 218 -9.70 2.49 6.40
C LEU A 218 -9.91 1.92 7.82
N GLY A 219 -9.58 0.64 8.04
CA GLY A 219 -9.68 0.01 9.35
C GLY A 219 -8.57 0.43 10.32
N ARG A 220 -7.33 0.55 9.85
CA ARG A 220 -6.15 0.79 10.70
C ARG A 220 -5.62 2.20 10.70
N THR A 221 -5.89 2.98 9.64
CA THR A 221 -5.33 4.32 9.39
C THR A 221 -3.83 4.42 9.67
N PRO A 222 -2.97 3.58 9.05
CA PRO A 222 -1.56 3.46 9.40
C PRO A 222 -0.70 4.71 9.09
N TRP A 223 -1.27 5.73 8.46
CA TRP A 223 -0.61 7.04 8.27
C TRP A 223 -0.81 7.97 9.47
N LYS A 224 -1.48 7.52 10.53
CA LYS A 224 -1.63 8.23 11.80
C LYS A 224 -0.90 7.48 12.91
N THR A 225 -0.30 8.22 13.83
CA THR A 225 0.34 7.68 15.02
C THR A 225 -0.69 7.45 16.11
N ARG A 226 -0.76 6.24 16.66
CA ARG A 226 -1.62 5.94 17.82
C ARG A 226 -0.98 6.47 19.09
N THR A 227 -1.79 7.04 19.97
CA THR A 227 -1.33 7.57 21.26
C THR A 227 -0.74 6.48 22.19
N GLU A 228 -1.16 5.23 22.00
CA GLU A 228 -0.73 4.06 22.80
C GLU A 228 0.62 3.46 22.34
N ASP A 229 0.95 3.53 21.05
CA ASP A 229 2.19 2.97 20.50
C ASP A 229 3.44 3.84 20.82
N ALA A 230 3.23 5.11 21.20
CA ALA A 230 4.28 6.05 21.59
C ALA A 230 4.91 5.76 22.98
N VAL A 231 4.43 4.75 23.71
CA VAL A 231 4.88 4.43 25.08
C VAL A 231 6.24 3.71 25.10
N TRP A 232 6.71 3.13 23.98
CA TRP A 232 7.86 2.22 23.97
C TRP A 232 9.15 2.75 23.33
N ILE A 233 9.19 3.99 22.83
CA ILE A 233 10.45 4.60 22.37
C ILE A 233 11.09 5.30 23.58
N MET A 234 11.82 4.54 24.41
CA MET A 234 12.81 5.15 25.30
C MET A 234 13.99 5.60 24.43
N PRO A 235 14.46 6.86 24.51
CA PRO A 235 15.76 7.19 23.94
C PRO A 235 16.81 6.35 24.67
N GLU A 236 17.64 5.63 23.92
CA GLU A 236 18.84 5.03 24.49
C GLU A 236 19.65 6.15 25.17
N LEU A 237 19.96 5.94 26.45
CA LEU A 237 20.75 6.82 27.31
C LEU A 237 22.20 6.94 26.82
#